data_AF-A0A646HHK0-F1
#
_entry.id   AF-A0A646HHK0-F1
#
_cell.length_a   1.000
_cell.length_b   1.000
_cell.length_c   1.000
_cell.angle_alpha   90.00
_cell.angle_beta   90.00
_cell.angle_gamma   90.00
#
_symmetry.space_group_name_H-M   'P 1'
#
loop_
_entity.id
_entity.type
_entity.pdbx_description
1 polymer ?
#
loop_
_entity_poly.entity_id
_entity_poly.type
_entity_poly.pdbx_seq_one_letter_code
_entity_poly.pdbx_strand_id
1 'polypeptide(L)'
;MEVKIKYSELQDFILHNFKKEVSLTFVAPSTVSVSTKIKVFGFAKSIGVEMCVEKIDCSNLQIAYSGKLGVELLITPAIAFLKKLLPDKTNFITQNSNNRVIVNMAEIEQLKGVLEKVTLKSICFDEEHVIIESSMNIPNCK
;
A
#
# COMPACT_ATOMS: atom_id res chain seq x y z
N MET A 1 7.57 11.31 -14.83
CA MET A 1 8.50 10.96 -13.76
C MET A 1 8.19 9.55 -13.33
N GLU A 2 9.21 8.74 -13.13
CA GLU A 2 9.06 7.35 -12.71
C GLU A 2 9.93 7.14 -11.47
N VAL A 3 9.37 6.48 -10.46
CA VAL A 3 10.11 6.02 -9.28
C VAL A 3 9.95 4.50 -9.21
N LYS A 4 11.08 3.80 -9.13
CA LYS A 4 11.10 2.34 -8.91
C LYS A 4 11.65 2.07 -7.53
N ILE A 5 10.93 1.28 -6.74
CA ILE A 5 11.33 0.88 -5.40
C ILE A 5 11.43 -0.63 -5.39
N LYS A 6 12.60 -1.19 -5.06
CA LYS A 6 12.76 -2.65 -5.01
C LYS A 6 11.95 -3.25 -3.88
N TYR A 7 11.42 -4.44 -4.10
CA TYR A 7 10.79 -5.24 -3.06
C TYR A 7 11.73 -5.50 -1.89
N SER A 8 13.01 -5.78 -2.16
CA SER A 8 14.01 -5.96 -1.10
C SER A 8 14.19 -4.70 -0.26
N GLU A 9 14.21 -3.51 -0.87
CA GLU A 9 14.34 -2.24 -0.14
C GLU A 9 13.13 -2.00 0.78
N LEU A 10 11.91 -2.30 0.30
CA LEU A 10 10.71 -2.23 1.13
C LEU A 10 10.74 -3.26 2.27
N GLN A 11 11.17 -4.48 2.00
CA GLN A 11 11.28 -5.56 3.00
C GLN A 11 12.30 -5.19 4.08
N ASP A 12 13.48 -4.71 3.70
CA ASP A 12 14.54 -4.28 4.61
C ASP A 12 14.09 -3.09 5.46
N PHE A 13 13.40 -2.11 4.85
CA PHE A 13 12.82 -0.98 5.57
C PHE A 13 11.82 -1.45 6.65
N ILE A 14 10.90 -2.37 6.30
CA ILE A 14 9.89 -2.88 7.23
C ILE A 14 10.55 -3.70 8.36
N LEU A 15 11.53 -4.54 8.02
CA LEU A 15 12.27 -5.32 8.99
C LEU A 15 13.02 -4.41 9.97
N HIS A 16 13.71 -3.39 9.45
CA HIS A 16 14.51 -2.48 10.28
C HIS A 16 13.64 -1.66 11.24
N ASN A 17 12.57 -1.05 10.73
CA ASN A 17 11.75 -0.09 11.48
C ASN A 17 10.69 -0.76 12.38
N PHE A 18 10.14 -1.90 11.96
CA PHE A 18 9.01 -2.53 12.65
C PHE A 18 9.31 -3.93 13.19
N LYS A 19 10.50 -4.47 12.92
CA LYS A 19 10.90 -5.83 13.32
C LYS A 19 9.91 -6.90 12.83
N LYS A 20 9.37 -6.68 11.62
CA LYS A 20 8.46 -7.60 10.94
C LYS A 20 9.09 -8.08 9.64
N GLU A 21 9.14 -9.40 9.47
CA GLU A 21 9.49 -10.01 8.19
C GLU A 21 8.25 -10.08 7.30
N VAL A 22 8.36 -9.50 6.12
CA VAL A 22 7.35 -9.59 5.06
C VAL A 22 8.02 -10.04 3.77
N SER A 23 7.25 -10.67 2.89
CA SER A 23 7.69 -11.02 1.55
C SER A 23 6.72 -10.40 0.54
N LEU A 24 7.27 -9.73 -0.46
CA LEU A 24 6.56 -9.21 -1.61
C LEU A 24 6.91 -10.07 -2.83
N THR A 25 5.91 -10.43 -3.61
CA THR A 25 6.09 -11.21 -4.84
C THR A 25 5.15 -10.69 -5.92
N PHE A 26 5.67 -10.51 -7.12
CA PHE A 26 4.89 -10.13 -8.28
C PHE A 26 3.78 -11.16 -8.58
N VAL A 27 2.60 -10.68 -8.95
CA VAL A 27 1.47 -11.52 -9.40
C VAL A 27 0.99 -11.06 -10.78
N ALA A 28 0.77 -9.76 -10.93
CA ALA A 28 0.38 -9.12 -12.18
C ALA A 28 0.76 -7.63 -12.16
N PRO A 29 0.74 -6.91 -13.29
CA PRO A 29 1.13 -5.49 -13.32
C PRO A 29 0.41 -4.59 -12.32
N SER A 30 -0.83 -4.91 -11.93
CA SER A 30 -1.60 -4.19 -10.91
C SER A 30 -1.64 -4.90 -9.55
N THR A 31 -1.03 -6.07 -9.42
CA THR A 31 -1.21 -6.97 -8.26
C THR A 31 0.12 -7.46 -7.69
N VAL A 32 0.28 -7.31 -6.38
CA VAL A 32 1.40 -7.84 -5.60
C VAL A 32 0.89 -8.76 -4.51
N SER A 33 1.58 -9.88 -4.29
CA SER A 33 1.35 -10.72 -3.12
C SER A 33 2.19 -10.23 -1.96
N VAL A 34 1.58 -10.06 -0.79
CA VAL A 34 2.27 -9.73 0.45
C VAL A 34 2.01 -10.81 1.48
N SER A 35 3.07 -11.36 2.06
CA SER A 35 2.96 -12.43 3.06
C SER A 35 3.87 -12.20 4.25
N THR A 36 3.51 -12.83 5.37
CA THR A 36 4.28 -12.82 6.61
C THR A 36 4.10 -14.13 7.36
N LYS A 37 5.06 -14.47 8.21
CA LYS A 37 4.98 -15.64 9.08
C LYS A 37 4.32 -15.25 10.39
N ILE A 38 3.20 -15.89 10.72
CA ILE A 38 2.54 -15.78 12.02
C ILE A 38 2.82 -17.04 12.84
N LYS A 39 3.06 -16.86 14.15
CA LYS A 39 3.14 -17.97 15.09
C LYS A 39 1.76 -18.20 15.71
N VAL A 40 1.20 -19.38 15.49
CA VAL A 40 -0.09 -19.79 16.04
C VAL A 40 0.14 -21.09 16.80
N PHE A 41 -0.09 -21.08 18.12
CA PHE A 41 0.11 -22.24 19.01
C PHE A 41 1.48 -22.94 18.88
N GLY A 42 2.56 -22.17 18.70
CA GLY A 42 3.92 -22.71 18.55
C GLY A 42 4.33 -23.12 17.13
N PHE A 43 3.38 -23.14 16.18
CA PHE A 43 3.65 -23.41 14.77
C PHE A 43 3.76 -22.11 13.97
N ALA A 44 4.80 -22.00 13.15
CA ALA A 44 4.92 -20.90 12.20
C ALA A 44 4.15 -21.23 10.92
N LYS A 45 3.14 -20.43 10.58
CA LYS A 45 2.39 -20.54 9.33
C LYS A 45 2.58 -19.26 8.52
N SER A 46 2.85 -19.42 7.22
CA SER A 46 2.81 -18.29 6.30
C SER A 46 1.37 -17.93 5.98
N ILE A 47 1.03 -16.66 6.11
CA ILE A 47 -0.24 -16.10 5.68
C ILE A 47 0.06 -14.95 4.72
N GLY A 48 -0.72 -14.87 3.65
CA GLY A 48 -0.53 -13.85 2.62
C GLY A 48 -1.84 -13.37 2.04
N VAL A 49 -1.75 -12.20 1.42
CA VAL A 49 -2.84 -11.50 0.77
C VAL A 49 -2.32 -10.92 -0.54
N GLU A 50 -3.08 -11.12 -1.61
CA GLU A 50 -2.83 -10.41 -2.87
C GLU A 50 -3.51 -9.05 -2.78
N MET A 51 -2.76 -7.98 -3.08
CA MET A 51 -3.24 -6.61 -3.12
C MET A 51 -3.21 -6.11 -4.57
N CYS A 52 -4.34 -5.62 -5.05
CA CYS A 52 -4.53 -5.12 -6.40
C CYS A 52 -4.84 -3.61 -6.36
N VAL A 53 -4.03 -2.81 -7.06
CA VAL A 53 -4.31 -1.39 -7.30
C VAL A 53 -5.43 -1.31 -8.35
N GLU A 54 -6.64 -0.97 -7.93
CA GLU A 54 -7.80 -0.91 -8.82
C GLU A 54 -7.92 0.45 -9.51
N LYS A 55 -7.71 1.54 -8.75
CA LYS A 55 -7.94 2.90 -9.23
C LYS A 55 -7.11 3.91 -8.45
N ILE A 56 -6.65 4.94 -9.15
CA ILE A 56 -6.16 6.19 -8.56
C ILE A 56 -7.13 7.29 -9.02
N ASP A 57 -7.74 7.99 -8.06
CA ASP A 57 -8.70 9.06 -8.29
C ASP A 57 -8.28 10.31 -7.51
N CYS A 58 -7.65 11.25 -8.20
CA CYS A 58 -6.97 12.39 -7.57
C CYS A 58 -5.98 11.93 -6.48
N SER A 59 -6.33 12.12 -5.21
CA SER A 59 -5.53 11.71 -4.05
C SER A 59 -5.94 10.36 -3.45
N ASN A 60 -6.98 9.71 -3.98
CA ASN A 60 -7.49 8.45 -3.45
C ASN A 60 -6.90 7.27 -4.21
N LEU A 61 -6.19 6.41 -3.49
CA LEU A 61 -5.69 5.13 -3.97
C LEU A 61 -6.64 4.02 -3.49
N GLN A 62 -7.29 3.34 -4.44
CA GLN A 62 -8.18 2.21 -4.16
C GLN A 62 -7.42 0.90 -4.37
N ILE A 63 -7.38 0.09 -3.31
CA ILE A 63 -6.69 -1.20 -3.27
C ILE A 63 -7.72 -2.28 -2.94
N ALA A 64 -7.92 -3.24 -3.83
CA ALA A 64 -8.62 -4.48 -3.50
C ALA A 64 -7.64 -5.50 -2.92
N TYR A 65 -8.13 -6.39 -2.07
CA TYR A 65 -7.33 -7.50 -1.57
C TYR A 65 -8.08 -8.83 -1.60
N SER A 66 -7.34 -9.93 -1.73
CA SER A 66 -7.93 -11.27 -1.81
C SER A 66 -8.57 -11.67 -0.47
N GLY A 67 -9.86 -12.03 -0.49
CA GLY A 67 -10.62 -12.43 0.72
C GLY A 67 -10.57 -13.92 1.03
N LYS A 68 -9.39 -14.47 1.37
CA LYS A 68 -9.28 -15.85 1.87
C LYS A 68 -9.57 -15.89 3.37
N LEU A 69 -10.04 -17.05 3.87
CA LEU A 69 -10.27 -17.26 5.30
C LEU A 69 -9.00 -16.91 6.11
N GLY A 70 -9.13 -15.99 7.06
CA GLY A 70 -8.03 -15.54 7.93
C GLY A 70 -7.31 -14.27 7.49
N VAL A 71 -7.57 -13.72 6.30
CA VAL A 71 -6.96 -12.45 5.83
C VAL A 71 -7.33 -11.27 6.72
N GLU A 72 -8.50 -11.28 7.36
CA GLU A 72 -8.90 -10.26 8.33
C GLU A 72 -7.93 -10.16 9.52
N LEU A 73 -7.23 -11.25 9.87
CA LEU A 73 -6.19 -11.25 10.91
C LEU A 73 -4.95 -10.45 10.50
N LEU A 74 -4.78 -10.15 9.21
CA LEU A 74 -3.74 -9.27 8.69
C LEU A 74 -4.25 -7.85 8.44
N ILE A 75 -5.39 -7.72 7.75
CA ILE A 75 -5.90 -6.43 7.26
C ILE A 75 -6.36 -5.54 8.42
N THR A 76 -7.16 -6.07 9.34
CA THR A 76 -7.72 -5.28 10.45
C THR A 76 -6.60 -4.70 11.35
N PRO A 77 -5.59 -5.49 11.80
CA PRO A 77 -4.47 -4.94 12.56
C PRO A 77 -3.60 -3.96 11.77
N ALA A 78 -3.39 -4.20 10.47
CA ALA A 78 -2.64 -3.28 9.61
C ALA A 78 -3.34 -1.90 9.51
N ILE A 79 -4.66 -1.89 9.30
CA ILE A 79 -5.44 -0.64 9.25
C ILE A 79 -5.43 0.07 10.61
N ALA A 80 -5.60 -0.68 11.71
CA ALA A 80 -5.53 -0.09 13.05
C ALA A 80 -4.15 0.52 13.34
N PHE A 81 -3.08 -0.15 12.92
CA PHE A 81 -1.72 0.37 13.01
C PHE A 81 -1.55 1.65 12.20
N LEU A 82 -2.00 1.66 10.94
CA LEU A 82 -1.96 2.84 10.08
C LEU A 82 -2.73 4.02 10.72
N LYS A 83 -3.95 3.79 11.22
CA LYS A 83 -4.74 4.82 11.93
C LYS A 83 -4.00 5.41 13.14
N LYS A 84 -3.21 4.59 13.85
CA LYS A 84 -2.38 5.05 14.97
C LYS A 84 -1.20 5.93 14.53
N LEU A 85 -0.70 5.79 13.30
CA LEU A 85 0.37 6.64 12.77
C LEU A 85 -0.11 8.06 12.46
N LEU A 86 -1.40 8.25 12.17
CA LEU A 86 -2.00 9.55 11.88
C LEU A 86 -3.28 9.73 12.73
N PRO A 87 -3.15 9.88 14.07
CA PRO A 87 -4.27 9.81 15.00
C PRO A 87 -5.33 10.90 14.74
N ASP A 88 -4.92 12.06 14.24
CA ASP A 88 -5.82 13.19 13.96
C ASP A 88 -6.51 13.10 12.60
N LYS A 89 -6.18 12.10 11.77
CA LYS A 89 -6.68 11.93 10.40
C LYS A 89 -7.57 10.70 10.27
N THR A 90 -8.74 10.72 10.89
CA THR A 90 -9.66 9.56 10.96
C THR A 90 -10.08 8.98 9.60
N ASN A 91 -10.02 9.77 8.54
CA ASN A 91 -10.49 9.42 7.19
C ASN A 91 -9.39 9.14 6.17
N PHE A 92 -8.10 9.12 6.57
CA PHE A 92 -7.02 8.86 5.59
C PHE A 92 -7.04 7.43 5.05
N ILE A 93 -7.62 6.49 5.80
CA ILE A 93 -7.77 5.10 5.39
C ILE A 93 -9.16 4.58 5.76
N THR A 94 -9.88 4.08 4.77
CA THR A 94 -11.22 3.49 4.93
C THR A 94 -11.25 2.09 4.33
N GLN A 95 -11.95 1.18 4.99
CA GLN A 95 -12.16 -0.19 4.52
C GLN A 95 -13.66 -0.36 4.28
N ASN A 96 -14.02 -0.98 3.15
CA ASN A 96 -15.40 -1.36 2.88
C ASN A 96 -15.57 -2.89 2.93
N SER A 97 -16.83 -3.36 2.91
CA SER A 97 -17.19 -4.77 3.04
C SER A 97 -16.79 -5.65 1.85
N ASN A 98 -16.27 -5.09 0.76
CA ASN A 98 -15.96 -5.82 -0.46
C ASN A 98 -14.46 -6.05 -0.62
N ASN A 99 -13.75 -6.23 0.50
CA ASN A 99 -12.30 -6.40 0.56
C ASN A 99 -11.53 -5.28 -0.15
N ARG A 100 -11.92 -4.03 0.06
CA ARG A 100 -11.22 -2.87 -0.47
C ARG A 100 -10.83 -1.89 0.62
N VAL A 101 -9.68 -1.28 0.41
CA VAL A 101 -9.17 -0.16 1.19
C VAL A 101 -9.04 1.04 0.26
N ILE A 102 -9.46 2.21 0.74
CA ILE A 102 -9.18 3.49 0.09
C ILE A 102 -8.23 4.26 0.99
N VAL A 103 -7.08 4.63 0.43
CA VAL A 103 -6.08 5.50 1.07
C VAL A 103 -6.20 6.89 0.46
N ASN A 104 -6.63 7.87 1.26
CA ASN A 104 -6.62 9.27 0.86
C ASN A 104 -5.24 9.88 1.17
N MET A 105 -4.38 9.94 0.16
CA MET A 105 -3.01 10.44 0.28
C MET A 105 -2.94 11.93 0.61
N ALA A 106 -3.98 12.72 0.33
CA ALA A 106 -4.00 14.16 0.66
C ALA A 106 -4.13 14.42 2.17
N GLU A 107 -4.57 13.42 2.94
CA GLU A 107 -4.61 13.52 4.41
C GLU A 107 -3.23 13.30 5.04
N ILE A 108 -2.26 12.77 4.30
CA ILE A 108 -0.88 12.56 4.74
C ILE A 108 -0.10 13.84 4.42
N GLU A 109 0.29 14.60 5.44
CA GLU A 109 0.87 15.94 5.30
C GLU A 109 2.08 15.97 4.36
N GLN A 110 2.97 14.98 4.48
CA GLN A 110 4.15 14.87 3.63
C GLN A 110 3.80 14.63 2.15
N LEU A 111 2.70 13.92 1.86
CA LEU A 111 2.24 13.68 0.49
C LEU A 111 1.41 14.83 -0.06
N LYS A 112 0.72 15.60 0.79
CA LYS A 112 -0.07 16.75 0.34
C LYS A 112 0.77 17.74 -0.46
N GLY A 113 1.94 18.13 0.06
CA GLY A 113 2.85 19.05 -0.64
C GLY A 113 3.46 18.47 -1.93
N VAL A 114 3.51 17.14 -2.05
CA VAL A 114 3.92 16.45 -3.28
C VAL A 114 2.78 16.50 -4.30
N LEU A 115 1.56 16.14 -3.89
CA LEU A 115 0.38 16.09 -4.77
C LEU A 115 -0.05 17.45 -5.32
N GLU A 116 0.32 18.56 -4.65
CA GLU A 116 0.16 19.91 -5.20
C GLU A 116 1.02 20.14 -6.46
N LYS A 117 2.15 19.45 -6.57
CA LYS A 117 3.14 19.61 -7.65
C LYS A 117 3.11 18.49 -8.67
N VAL A 118 2.59 17.32 -8.32
CA VAL A 118 2.53 16.16 -9.22
C VAL A 118 1.15 15.52 -9.24
N THR A 119 0.76 15.05 -10.42
CA THR A 119 -0.38 14.14 -10.60
C THR A 119 0.16 12.71 -10.63
N LEU A 120 -0.26 11.89 -9.66
CA LEU A 120 -0.02 10.45 -9.68
C LEU A 120 -0.82 9.81 -10.83
N LYS A 121 -0.17 9.02 -11.67
CA LYS A 121 -0.76 8.38 -12.85
C LYS A 121 -1.04 6.91 -12.62
N SER A 122 -0.05 6.18 -12.09
CA SER A 122 -0.14 4.75 -11.88
C SER A 122 0.74 4.31 -10.71
N ILE A 123 0.34 3.19 -10.10
CA ILE A 123 1.20 2.37 -9.26
C ILE A 123 1.08 0.97 -9.82
N CYS A 124 2.20 0.44 -10.33
CA CYS A 124 2.29 -0.85 -10.97
C CYS A 124 3.39 -1.69 -10.33
N PHE A 125 3.48 -2.94 -10.75
CA PHE A 125 4.41 -3.92 -10.24
C PHE A 125 5.14 -4.60 -11.40
N ASP A 126 6.42 -4.89 -11.20
CA ASP A 126 7.16 -5.87 -11.99
C ASP A 126 7.74 -6.96 -11.06
N GLU A 127 8.58 -7.84 -11.59
CA GLU A 127 9.16 -8.96 -10.83
C GLU A 127 9.90 -8.54 -9.55
N GLU A 128 10.41 -7.31 -9.51
CA GLU A 128 11.30 -6.84 -8.43
C GLU A 128 10.90 -5.48 -7.84
N HIS A 129 10.01 -4.72 -8.47
CA HIS A 129 9.76 -3.33 -8.13
C HIS A 129 8.27 -2.99 -7.97
N VAL A 130 8.04 -2.04 -7.06
CA VAL A 130 6.89 -1.14 -7.16
C VAL A 130 7.29 0.02 -8.07
N ILE A 131 6.50 0.28 -9.10
CA ILE A 131 6.72 1.34 -10.08
C ILE A 131 5.64 2.40 -9.87
N ILE A 132 6.06 3.64 -9.65
CA ILE A 132 5.18 4.78 -9.44
C ILE A 132 5.39 5.77 -10.59
N GLU A 133 4.36 6.00 -11.39
CA GLU A 133 4.41 6.99 -12.46
C GLU A 133 3.64 8.25 -12.07
N SER A 134 4.25 9.40 -12.34
CA SER A 134 3.63 10.71 -12.10
C SER A 134 4.01 11.73 -13.16
N SER A 135 3.22 12.79 -13.28
CA SER A 135 3.53 13.95 -14.11
C SER A 135 3.54 15.21 -13.26
N MET A 136 4.41 16.17 -13.59
CA MET A 136 4.35 17.50 -12.97
C MET A 136 3.01 18.17 -13.30
N ASN A 137 2.42 18.82 -12.31
CA ASN A 137 1.32 19.74 -12.51
C ASN A 137 1.93 20.98 -13.16
N ILE A 138 1.66 21.18 -14.45
CA ILE A 138 2.06 22.40 -15.15
C ILE A 138 0.87 23.36 -15.06
N PRO A 139 0.87 24.34 -14.14
CA PRO A 139 -0.17 25.36 -14.14
C PRO A 139 -0.07 26.12 -15.46
N ASN A 140 -1.18 26.13 -16.22
CA ASN A 140 -1.41 26.85 -17.47
C ASN A 140 -0.26 27.80 -17.88
N CYS A 141 0.61 27.36 -18.80
CA CYS A 141 1.39 28.30 -19.60
C CYS A 141 0.39 29.06 -20.50
N LYS A 142 -0.07 30.22 -20.04
CA LYS A 142 -0.67 31.25 -20.89
C LYS A 142 0.32 32.40 -21.02
#